data_AF-A0A530ZIJ5-F1
#
_entry.id   AF-A0A530ZIJ5-F1
#
_cell.length_a   1.000
_cell.length_b   1.000
_cell.length_c   1.000
_cell.angle_alpha   90.00
_cell.angle_beta   90.00
_cell.angle_gamma   90.00
#
_symmetry.space_group_name_H-M   'P 1'
#
loop_
_entity.id
_entity.type
_entity.pdbx_description
1 polymer ?
#
loop_
_entity_poly.entity_id
_entity_poly.type
_entity_poly.pdbx_seq_one_letter_code
_entity_poly.pdbx_strand_id
1 'polypeptide(L)'
;MSPLRRFLRTPEAVAGTMLLAALIAMALSASLLFPGDPQAIAGPALLPPFQDWSLPLGTDRLGRDVLAELFHGARTSLAVGLAAAAAALVVGAVVGTLAGFAGGLVDEVLMRIADAFQTVPSFLLALAFVSVVGPSLGVVVIAIALGTWTGPARVARAEVLSIRERDYVAGARVIGMHPLAIAFREVLPNALPPVLAMSSVIVAAAILTEAALSFLGLGDPNRVTWGGMIAEGRAVLRTAPFLSIVPGIALVLTVLGVYLAGEGIVETTAVRRGLS
;
A
#
# COMPACT_ATOMS: atom_id res chain seq x y z
N MET A 1 5.79 11.59 -28.57
CA MET A 1 4.51 10.97 -28.15
C MET A 1 4.27 11.32 -26.69
N SER A 2 3.07 11.75 -26.31
CA SER A 2 2.78 12.09 -24.91
C SER A 2 2.89 10.85 -24.01
N PRO A 3 3.34 11.00 -22.76
CA PRO A 3 3.47 9.88 -21.81
C PRO A 3 2.15 9.11 -21.66
N LEU A 4 1.01 9.82 -21.69
CA LEU A 4 -0.33 9.23 -21.62
C LEU A 4 -0.64 8.27 -22.79
N ARG A 5 -0.23 8.61 -24.02
CA ARG A 5 -0.45 7.75 -25.20
C ARG A 5 0.46 6.53 -25.23
N ARG A 6 1.54 6.51 -24.45
CA ARG A 6 2.45 5.35 -24.33
C ARG A 6 1.93 4.38 -23.27
N PHE A 7 1.49 4.90 -22.13
CA PHE A 7 0.85 4.11 -21.07
C PHE A 7 -0.38 3.35 -21.56
N LEU A 8 -1.19 3.98 -22.43
CA LEU A 8 -2.39 3.34 -23.01
C LEU A 8 -2.09 2.30 -24.10
N ARG A 9 -0.83 2.04 -24.47
CA ARG A 9 -0.46 1.03 -25.48
C ARG A 9 0.06 -0.29 -24.90
N THR A 10 0.44 -0.32 -23.63
CA THR A 10 0.87 -1.54 -22.93
C THR A 10 -0.37 -2.21 -22.34
N PRO A 11 -0.75 -3.42 -22.80
CA PRO A 11 -1.97 -4.09 -22.34
C PRO A 11 -1.97 -4.34 -20.82
N GLU A 12 -0.78 -4.58 -20.24
CA GLU A 12 -0.56 -4.75 -18.80
C GLU A 12 -0.98 -3.50 -18.03
N ALA A 13 -0.49 -2.33 -18.44
CA ALA A 13 -0.81 -1.06 -17.78
C ALA A 13 -2.31 -0.73 -17.86
N VAL A 14 -2.94 -0.99 -19.01
CA VAL A 14 -4.38 -0.75 -19.19
C VAL A 14 -5.19 -1.71 -18.33
N ALA A 15 -4.87 -3.01 -18.34
CA ALA A 15 -5.55 -4.01 -17.53
C ALA A 15 -5.42 -3.71 -16.04
N GLY A 16 -4.21 -3.40 -15.56
CA GLY A 16 -3.95 -3.01 -14.17
C GLY A 16 -4.74 -1.77 -13.76
N THR A 17 -4.73 -0.74 -14.61
CA THR A 17 -5.47 0.51 -14.35
C THR A 17 -6.98 0.28 -14.31
N MET A 18 -7.53 -0.53 -15.21
CA MET A 18 -8.96 -0.87 -15.21
C MET A 18 -9.36 -1.66 -13.96
N LEU A 19 -8.54 -2.64 -13.54
CA LEU A 19 -8.77 -3.40 -12.31
C LEU A 19 -8.76 -2.49 -11.08
N LEU A 20 -7.76 -1.63 -10.94
CA LEU A 20 -7.68 -0.67 -9.84
C LEU A 20 -8.84 0.32 -9.86
N ALA A 21 -9.23 0.83 -11.04
CA ALA A 21 -10.37 1.72 -11.16
C ALA A 21 -11.68 1.05 -10.71
N ALA A 22 -11.88 -0.23 -11.05
CA ALA A 22 -13.03 -0.99 -10.60
C ALA A 22 -13.04 -1.20 -9.07
N LEU A 23 -11.89 -1.52 -8.48
CA LEU A 23 -11.77 -1.69 -7.02
C LEU A 23 -11.95 -0.38 -6.26
N ILE A 24 -11.43 0.72 -6.80
CA ILE A 24 -11.64 2.07 -6.26
C ILE A 24 -13.12 2.46 -6.37
N ALA A 25 -13.77 2.18 -7.51
CA ALA A 25 -15.20 2.42 -7.66
C ALA A 25 -16.02 1.61 -6.66
N MET A 26 -15.65 0.34 -6.41
CA MET A 26 -16.25 -0.49 -5.37
C MET A 26 -16.09 0.12 -3.97
N ALA A 27 -14.88 0.56 -3.61
CA ALA A 27 -14.61 1.22 -2.33
C ALA A 27 -15.38 2.54 -2.14
N LEU A 28 -15.45 3.37 -3.19
CA LEU A 28 -16.13 4.66 -3.14
C LEU A 28 -17.66 4.50 -3.10
N SER A 29 -18.21 3.55 -3.84
CA SER A 29 -19.64 3.25 -3.87
C SER A 29 -20.15 2.52 -2.63
N ALA A 30 -19.28 2.03 -1.74
CA ALA A 30 -19.67 1.25 -0.56
C ALA A 30 -20.77 1.90 0.28
N SER A 31 -20.63 3.17 0.67
CA SER A 31 -21.64 3.89 1.46
C SER A 31 -22.86 4.38 0.66
N LEU A 32 -22.76 4.38 -0.67
CA LEU A 32 -23.90 4.72 -1.54
C LEU A 32 -24.81 3.49 -1.74
N LEU A 33 -24.21 2.32 -1.97
CA LEU A 33 -24.93 1.07 -2.19
C LEU A 33 -25.33 0.39 -0.87
N PHE A 34 -24.51 0.54 0.17
CA PHE A 34 -24.71 -0.05 1.49
C PHE A 34 -24.55 1.05 2.57
N PRO A 35 -25.52 1.96 2.73
CA PRO A 35 -25.41 3.10 3.65
C PRO A 35 -25.46 2.75 5.15
N GLY A 36 -25.77 1.49 5.49
CA GLY A 36 -25.83 1.00 6.87
C GLY A 36 -24.47 0.61 7.45
N ASP A 37 -24.48 0.16 8.70
CA ASP A 37 -23.30 -0.48 9.32
C ASP A 37 -23.08 -1.87 8.68
N PRO A 38 -21.94 -2.14 8.02
CA PRO A 38 -21.67 -3.44 7.43
C PRO A 38 -21.54 -4.56 8.47
N GLN A 39 -21.35 -4.24 9.75
CA GLN A 39 -21.29 -5.23 10.84
C GLN A 39 -22.67 -5.54 11.46
N ALA A 40 -23.72 -4.84 11.03
CA ALA A 40 -25.08 -5.10 11.51
C ALA A 40 -25.62 -6.42 10.94
N ILE A 41 -26.45 -7.10 11.74
CA ILE A 41 -27.14 -8.31 11.31
C ILE A 41 -28.21 -7.94 10.28
N ALA A 42 -28.14 -8.54 9.10
CA ALA A 42 -29.03 -8.28 7.98
C ALA A 42 -30.03 -9.43 7.75
N GLY A 43 -29.70 -10.66 8.14
CA GLY A 43 -30.55 -11.82 7.89
C GLY A 43 -30.16 -13.07 8.70
N PRO A 44 -30.70 -14.26 8.32
CA PRO A 44 -30.31 -15.53 8.92
C PRO A 44 -28.81 -15.78 8.79
N ALA A 45 -28.19 -16.43 9.77
CA ALA A 45 -26.78 -16.80 9.70
C ALA A 45 -26.51 -17.86 8.62
N LEU A 46 -25.37 -17.74 7.93
CA LEU A 46 -24.88 -18.67 6.92
C LEU A 46 -25.84 -18.88 5.75
N LEU A 47 -26.53 -17.82 5.32
CA LEU A 47 -27.32 -17.84 4.09
C LEU A 47 -26.38 -18.00 2.88
N PRO A 48 -26.55 -19.02 2.04
CA PRO A 48 -25.72 -19.18 0.85
C PRO A 48 -25.96 -18.07 -0.20
N PRO A 49 -24.97 -17.80 -1.07
CA PRO A 49 -25.15 -16.87 -2.19
C PRO A 49 -26.34 -17.25 -3.09
N PHE A 50 -26.94 -16.24 -3.71
CA PHE A 50 -28.02 -16.37 -4.71
C PHE A 50 -29.34 -16.98 -4.20
N GLN A 51 -29.52 -17.15 -2.89
CA GLN A 51 -30.79 -17.60 -2.31
C GLN A 51 -31.77 -16.44 -2.06
N ASP A 52 -31.26 -15.28 -1.67
CA ASP A 52 -32.03 -14.06 -1.48
C ASP A 52 -31.38 -12.93 -2.27
N TRP A 53 -32.14 -12.28 -3.16
CA TRP A 53 -31.63 -11.19 -3.99
C TRP A 53 -31.40 -9.90 -3.22
N SER A 54 -31.95 -9.77 -2.01
CA SER A 54 -31.59 -8.70 -1.09
C SER A 54 -30.19 -8.91 -0.47
N LEU A 55 -29.70 -10.15 -0.45
CA LEU A 55 -28.39 -10.56 0.06
C LEU A 55 -27.66 -11.43 -0.98
N PRO A 56 -27.22 -10.86 -2.12
CA PRO A 56 -26.78 -11.65 -3.27
C PRO A 56 -25.59 -12.59 -3.00
N LEU A 57 -24.67 -12.18 -2.13
CA LEU A 57 -23.52 -12.98 -1.70
C LEU A 57 -23.80 -13.77 -0.41
N GLY A 58 -25.03 -13.77 0.07
CA GLY A 58 -25.42 -14.44 1.30
C GLY A 58 -25.00 -13.68 2.56
N THR A 59 -24.95 -14.41 3.67
CA THR A 59 -24.58 -13.86 4.99
C THR A 59 -23.46 -14.63 5.66
N ASP A 60 -22.76 -13.95 6.57
CA ASP A 60 -21.72 -14.55 7.38
C ASP A 60 -22.28 -15.41 8.54
N ARG A 61 -21.40 -15.87 9.45
CA ARG A 61 -21.77 -16.69 10.61
C ARG A 61 -22.66 -15.96 11.61
N LEU A 62 -22.69 -14.63 11.59
CA LEU A 62 -23.50 -13.79 12.47
C LEU A 62 -24.76 -13.25 11.77
N GLY A 63 -24.92 -13.47 10.47
CA GLY A 63 -26.04 -12.98 9.67
C GLY A 63 -25.81 -11.61 9.03
N ARG A 64 -24.56 -11.15 8.92
CA ARG A 64 -24.15 -9.90 8.27
C ARG A 64 -24.10 -10.05 6.75
N ASP A 65 -24.36 -8.98 6.01
CA ASP A 65 -24.34 -8.97 4.55
C ASP A 65 -22.90 -9.01 4.00
N VAL A 66 -22.53 -10.13 3.38
CA VAL A 66 -21.18 -10.37 2.83
C VAL A 66 -20.85 -9.40 1.69
N LEU A 67 -21.84 -8.95 0.92
CA LEU A 67 -21.62 -8.00 -0.17
C LEU A 67 -21.35 -6.59 0.39
N ALA A 68 -22.09 -6.17 1.41
CA ALA A 68 -21.83 -4.93 2.11
C ALA A 68 -20.43 -4.92 2.75
N GLU A 69 -20.06 -6.04 3.40
CA GLU A 69 -18.73 -6.26 3.97
C GLU A 69 -17.63 -6.21 2.90
N LEU A 70 -17.86 -6.80 1.71
CA LEU A 70 -16.89 -6.80 0.63
C LEU A 70 -16.57 -5.38 0.13
N PHE A 71 -17.60 -4.53 -0.02
CA PHE A 71 -17.46 -3.15 -0.47
C PHE A 71 -16.80 -2.26 0.60
N HIS A 72 -17.22 -2.41 1.86
CA HIS A 72 -16.60 -1.68 2.97
C HIS A 72 -15.17 -2.15 3.24
N GLY A 73 -14.92 -3.45 3.11
CA GLY A 73 -13.60 -4.06 3.17
C GLY A 73 -12.66 -3.52 2.09
N ALA A 74 -13.16 -3.29 0.87
CA ALA A 74 -12.40 -2.66 -0.19
C ALA A 74 -11.91 -1.27 0.21
N ARG A 75 -12.80 -0.45 0.79
CA ARG A 75 -12.48 0.89 1.27
C ARG A 75 -11.40 0.84 2.35
N THR A 76 -11.56 -0.01 3.36
CA THR A 76 -10.62 -0.09 4.48
C THR A 76 -9.26 -0.65 4.04
N SER A 77 -9.24 -1.81 3.36
CA SER A 77 -7.98 -2.47 2.96
C SER A 77 -7.18 -1.63 1.96
N LEU A 78 -7.83 -0.99 0.97
CA LEU A 78 -7.15 -0.08 0.05
C LEU A 78 -6.63 1.16 0.77
N ALA A 79 -7.40 1.74 1.70
CA ALA A 79 -6.96 2.90 2.48
C ALA A 79 -5.73 2.59 3.34
N VAL A 80 -5.72 1.43 4.03
CA VAL A 80 -4.55 1.00 4.82
C VAL A 80 -3.33 0.78 3.93
N GLY A 81 -3.48 0.07 2.82
CA GLY A 81 -2.39 -0.18 1.87
C GLY A 81 -1.77 1.11 1.32
N LEU A 82 -2.60 2.05 0.89
CA LEU A 82 -2.16 3.35 0.37
C LEU A 82 -1.53 4.23 1.45
N ALA A 83 -2.14 4.31 2.63
CA ALA A 83 -1.63 5.14 3.72
C ALA A 83 -0.29 4.64 4.26
N ALA A 84 -0.15 3.32 4.44
CA ALA A 84 1.11 2.72 4.89
C ALA A 84 2.22 2.90 3.86
N ALA A 85 1.92 2.70 2.57
CA ALA A 85 2.89 2.93 1.50
C ALA A 85 3.30 4.40 1.39
N ALA A 86 2.35 5.33 1.47
CA ALA A 86 2.63 6.76 1.46
C ALA A 86 3.52 7.17 2.64
N ALA A 87 3.21 6.70 3.86
CA ALA A 87 4.02 6.96 5.04
C ALA A 87 5.44 6.39 4.88
N ALA A 88 5.59 5.14 4.41
CA ALA A 88 6.88 4.52 4.17
C ALA A 88 7.72 5.26 3.11
N LEU A 89 7.09 5.68 2.01
CA LEU A 89 7.74 6.45 0.95
C LEU A 89 8.17 7.84 1.43
N VAL A 90 7.33 8.54 2.19
CA VAL A 90 7.67 9.87 2.74
C VAL A 90 8.81 9.75 3.73
N VAL A 91 8.72 8.84 4.70
CA VAL A 91 9.78 8.62 5.70
C VAL A 91 11.07 8.22 5.00
N GLY A 92 11.00 7.27 4.07
CA GLY A 92 12.17 6.82 3.33
C GLY A 92 12.77 7.94 2.47
N ALA A 93 11.97 8.68 1.72
CA ALA A 93 12.46 9.80 0.91
C ALA A 93 13.16 10.86 1.76
N VAL A 94 12.59 11.23 2.90
CA VAL A 94 13.20 12.19 3.84
C VAL A 94 14.52 11.65 4.41
N VAL A 95 14.50 10.44 4.97
CA VAL A 95 15.70 9.84 5.60
C VAL A 95 16.80 9.61 4.57
N GLY A 96 16.46 9.09 3.40
CA GLY A 96 17.41 8.85 2.31
C GLY A 96 18.01 10.14 1.75
N THR A 97 17.21 11.20 1.65
CA THR A 97 17.70 12.52 1.23
C THR A 97 18.68 13.09 2.25
N LEU A 98 18.35 13.03 3.54
CA LEU A 98 19.23 13.50 4.60
C LEU A 98 20.54 12.71 4.64
N ALA A 99 20.47 11.38 4.55
CA ALA A 99 21.66 10.51 4.51
C ALA A 99 22.54 10.81 3.29
N GLY A 100 21.96 10.81 2.08
CA GLY A 100 22.69 11.02 0.84
C GLY A 100 23.24 12.44 0.69
N PHE A 101 22.51 13.47 1.15
CA PHE A 101 22.93 14.85 0.97
C PHE A 101 23.96 15.29 2.02
N ALA A 102 23.75 14.94 3.30
CA ALA A 102 24.68 15.31 4.37
C ALA A 102 25.98 14.48 4.34
N GLY A 103 25.90 13.19 4.00
CA GLY A 103 27.05 12.30 4.01
C GLY A 103 27.67 12.08 5.41
N GLY A 104 28.86 11.49 5.44
CA GLY A 104 29.68 11.34 6.65
C GLY A 104 28.94 10.62 7.79
N LEU A 105 28.96 11.21 8.99
CA LEU A 105 28.37 10.60 10.18
C LEU A 105 26.84 10.50 10.11
N VAL A 106 26.16 11.46 9.47
CA VAL A 106 24.70 11.46 9.33
C VAL A 106 24.26 10.27 8.49
N ASP A 107 24.96 10.04 7.38
CA ASP A 107 24.73 8.89 6.51
C ASP A 107 24.92 7.57 7.26
N GLU A 108 26.07 7.40 7.91
CA GLU A 108 26.41 6.19 8.67
C GLU A 108 25.37 5.88 9.75
N VAL A 109 24.94 6.88 10.53
CA VAL A 109 23.96 6.69 11.61
C VAL A 109 22.58 6.32 11.04
N LEU A 110 22.10 7.05 10.04
CA LEU A 110 20.77 6.78 9.45
C LEU A 110 20.71 5.43 8.75
N MET A 111 21.77 5.05 8.03
CA MET A 111 21.84 3.74 7.37
C MET A 111 21.99 2.60 8.37
N ARG A 112 22.74 2.78 9.47
CA ARG A 112 22.77 1.80 10.57
C ARG A 112 21.42 1.56 11.20
N ILE A 113 20.63 2.62 11.42
CA ILE A 113 19.25 2.47 11.90
C ILE A 113 18.43 1.68 10.88
N ALA A 114 18.50 2.03 9.59
CA ALA A 114 17.79 1.30 8.54
C ALA A 114 18.21 -0.17 8.43
N ASP A 115 19.49 -0.48 8.67
CA ASP A 115 20.02 -1.84 8.67
C ASP A 115 19.51 -2.63 9.89
N ALA A 116 19.47 -2.02 11.08
CA ALA A 116 18.89 -2.64 12.27
C ALA A 116 17.43 -3.07 12.04
N PHE A 117 16.61 -2.21 11.40
CA PHE A 117 15.22 -2.57 11.07
C PHE A 117 15.11 -3.76 10.10
N GLN A 118 16.04 -3.91 9.14
CA GLN A 118 16.02 -5.03 8.19
C GLN A 118 16.46 -6.36 8.80
N THR A 119 17.17 -6.35 9.93
CA THR A 119 17.55 -7.59 10.60
C THR A 119 16.34 -8.36 11.11
N VAL A 120 15.23 -7.66 11.37
CA VAL A 120 13.96 -8.23 11.81
C VAL A 120 13.02 -8.32 10.60
N PRO A 121 12.39 -9.48 10.33
CA PRO A 121 11.35 -9.58 9.31
C PRO A 121 10.24 -8.53 9.55
N SER A 122 9.93 -7.73 8.52
CA SER A 122 8.99 -6.61 8.62
C SER A 122 7.60 -7.02 9.15
N PHE A 123 7.13 -8.21 8.76
CA PHE A 123 5.89 -8.79 9.27
C PHE A 123 5.93 -9.03 10.78
N LEU A 124 7.03 -9.57 11.31
CA LEU A 124 7.20 -9.81 12.74
C LEU A 124 7.29 -8.50 13.53
N LEU A 125 7.95 -7.48 12.96
CA LEU A 125 7.99 -6.14 13.54
C LEU A 125 6.59 -5.55 13.64
N ALA A 126 5.79 -5.63 12.56
CA ALA A 126 4.42 -5.14 12.56
C ALA A 126 3.55 -5.90 13.56
N LEU A 127 3.66 -7.23 13.59
CA LEU A 127 2.95 -8.10 14.55
C LEU A 127 3.24 -7.71 15.99
N ALA A 128 4.53 -7.57 16.34
CA ALA A 128 4.95 -7.19 17.70
C ALA A 128 4.44 -5.80 18.08
N PHE A 129 4.54 -4.84 17.16
CA PHE A 129 4.08 -3.46 17.40
C PHE A 129 2.58 -3.41 17.68
N VAL A 130 1.76 -4.04 16.83
CA VAL A 130 0.30 -4.05 17.00
C VAL A 130 -0.11 -4.80 18.28
N SER A 131 0.59 -5.89 18.60
CA SER A 131 0.31 -6.68 19.81
C SER A 131 0.56 -5.91 21.10
N VAL A 132 1.54 -4.98 21.10
CA VAL A 132 1.87 -4.15 22.28
C VAL A 132 0.98 -2.92 22.37
N VAL A 133 0.76 -2.22 21.25
CA VAL A 133 0.04 -0.93 21.24
C VAL A 133 -1.48 -1.14 21.23
N GLY A 134 -1.94 -2.24 20.63
CA GLY A 134 -3.35 -2.58 20.46
C GLY A 134 -3.85 -2.35 19.03
N PRO A 135 -4.81 -3.18 18.55
CA PRO A 135 -5.28 -3.12 17.18
C PRO A 135 -6.17 -1.89 16.91
N SER A 136 -5.77 -1.08 15.95
CA SER A 136 -6.59 -0.03 15.33
C SER A 136 -6.08 0.26 13.93
N LEU A 137 -6.91 0.86 13.07
CA LEU A 137 -6.53 1.16 11.69
C LEU A 137 -5.22 1.98 11.63
N GLY A 138 -5.09 3.01 12.49
CA GLY A 138 -3.88 3.84 12.54
C GLY A 138 -2.64 3.09 13.01
N VAL A 139 -2.79 2.22 14.02
CA VAL A 139 -1.67 1.40 14.54
C VAL A 139 -1.19 0.42 13.48
N VAL A 140 -2.10 -0.23 12.74
CA VAL A 140 -1.74 -1.13 11.63
C VAL A 140 -1.00 -0.37 10.52
N VAL A 141 -1.47 0.82 10.13
CA VAL A 141 -0.78 1.66 9.13
C VAL A 141 0.64 1.99 9.57
N ILE A 142 0.84 2.43 10.82
CA ILE A 142 2.15 2.76 11.37
C ILE A 142 3.04 1.51 11.43
N ALA A 143 2.51 0.38 11.91
CA ALA A 143 3.23 -0.89 12.02
C ALA A 143 3.80 -1.34 10.67
N ILE A 144 2.99 -1.28 9.62
CA ILE A 144 3.39 -1.62 8.26
C ILE A 144 4.45 -0.63 7.76
N ALA A 145 4.22 0.68 7.91
CA ALA A 145 5.15 1.71 7.45
C ALA A 145 6.53 1.59 8.12
N LEU A 146 6.57 1.26 9.42
CA LEU A 146 7.80 0.98 10.17
C LEU A 146 8.59 -0.21 9.61
N GLY A 147 7.90 -1.20 9.05
CA GLY A 147 8.53 -2.36 8.43
C GLY A 147 9.04 -2.12 7.00
N THR A 148 8.50 -1.13 6.27
CA THR A 148 8.73 -0.98 4.82
C THR A 148 9.46 0.29 4.40
N TRP A 149 9.66 1.27 5.28
CA TRP A 149 10.30 2.56 4.92
C TRP A 149 11.77 2.46 4.50
N THR A 150 12.47 1.41 4.92
CA THR A 150 13.94 1.31 4.77
C THR A 150 14.36 1.06 3.31
N GLY A 151 13.51 0.40 2.50
CA GLY A 151 13.74 0.21 1.06
C GLY A 151 13.77 1.55 0.30
N PRO A 152 12.68 2.34 0.35
CA PRO A 152 12.64 3.70 -0.20
C PRO A 152 13.77 4.60 0.30
N ALA A 153 14.18 4.48 1.57
CA ALA A 153 15.31 5.24 2.10
C ALA A 153 16.62 4.97 1.38
N ARG A 154 16.93 3.71 1.10
CA ARG A 154 18.15 3.33 0.37
C ARG A 154 18.13 3.79 -1.08
N VAL A 155 16.99 3.66 -1.76
CA VAL A 155 16.85 4.13 -3.15
C VAL A 155 16.98 5.64 -3.22
N ALA A 156 16.29 6.38 -2.33
CA ALA A 156 16.42 7.82 -2.24
C ALA A 156 17.87 8.25 -1.97
N ARG A 157 18.54 7.61 -1.01
CA ARG A 157 19.96 7.87 -0.72
C ARG A 157 20.84 7.68 -1.94
N ALA A 158 20.70 6.57 -2.67
CA ALA A 158 21.52 6.27 -3.83
C ALA A 158 21.34 7.31 -4.95
N GLU A 159 20.10 7.71 -5.23
CA GLU A 159 19.79 8.75 -6.21
C GLU A 159 20.33 10.11 -5.77
N VAL A 160 20.17 10.48 -4.48
CA VAL A 160 20.71 11.73 -3.94
C VAL A 160 22.23 11.78 -4.00
N LEU A 161 22.93 10.68 -3.71
CA LEU A 161 24.39 10.59 -3.85
C LEU A 161 24.85 10.84 -5.28
N SER A 162 24.12 10.35 -6.28
CA SER A 162 24.43 10.62 -7.70
C SER A 162 24.08 12.05 -8.11
N ILE A 163 22.94 12.57 -7.68
CA ILE A 163 22.42 13.86 -8.12
C ILE A 163 23.19 15.04 -7.48
N ARG A 164 23.64 14.90 -6.23
CA ARG A 164 24.33 15.97 -5.49
C ARG A 164 25.68 16.39 -6.10
N GLU A 165 26.22 15.60 -7.03
CA GLU A 165 27.48 15.83 -7.75
C GLU A 165 27.28 16.56 -9.09
N ARG A 166 26.04 16.88 -9.47
CA ARG A 166 25.73 17.56 -10.74
C ARG A 166 26.00 19.07 -10.69
N ASP A 167 26.34 19.65 -11.85
CA ASP A 167 26.71 21.06 -11.99
C ASP A 167 25.67 22.06 -11.48
N TYR A 168 24.37 21.78 -11.65
CA TYR A 168 23.32 22.69 -11.16
C TYR A 168 23.28 22.75 -9.63
N VAL A 169 23.66 21.66 -8.94
CA VAL A 169 23.77 21.61 -7.47
C VAL A 169 24.99 22.41 -7.03
N ALA A 170 26.11 22.32 -7.75
CA ALA A 170 27.28 23.15 -7.51
C ALA A 170 26.95 24.64 -7.70
N GLY A 171 26.23 24.99 -8.77
CA GLY A 171 25.73 26.34 -9.02
C GLY A 171 24.85 26.87 -7.88
N ALA A 172 23.92 26.05 -7.38
CA ALA A 172 23.07 26.39 -6.24
C ALA A 172 23.87 26.70 -4.95
N ARG A 173 24.99 26.00 -4.73
CA ARG A 173 25.91 26.29 -3.61
C ARG A 173 26.64 27.62 -3.79
N VAL A 174 27.09 27.94 -5.01
CA VAL A 174 27.83 29.18 -5.32
C VAL A 174 26.95 30.42 -5.09
N ILE A 175 25.66 30.35 -5.41
CA ILE A 175 24.70 31.45 -5.15
C ILE A 175 24.28 31.55 -3.67
N GLY A 176 24.87 30.76 -2.78
CA GLY A 176 24.64 30.83 -1.33
C GLY A 176 23.35 30.18 -0.85
N MET A 177 22.76 29.25 -1.63
CA MET A 177 21.53 28.57 -1.21
C MET A 177 21.77 27.68 0.02
N HIS A 178 20.85 27.72 0.98
CA HIS A 178 20.95 26.92 2.20
C HIS A 178 21.00 25.40 1.88
N PRO A 179 21.86 24.59 2.53
CA PRO A 179 22.02 23.16 2.22
C PRO A 179 20.70 22.36 2.22
N LEU A 180 19.82 22.59 3.19
CA LEU A 180 18.51 21.93 3.23
C LEU A 180 17.59 22.39 2.09
N ALA A 181 17.68 23.64 1.65
CA ALA A 181 16.91 24.11 0.50
C ALA A 181 17.39 23.41 -0.78
N ILE A 182 18.70 23.27 -0.97
CA ILE A 182 19.27 22.49 -2.08
C ILE A 182 18.79 21.04 -2.01
N ALA A 183 18.88 20.40 -0.85
CA ALA A 183 18.49 19.00 -0.67
C ALA A 183 17.02 18.74 -1.04
N PHE A 184 16.09 19.54 -0.52
CA PHE A 184 14.65 19.28 -0.67
C PHE A 184 14.00 19.95 -1.89
N ARG A 185 14.54 21.07 -2.39
CA ARG A 185 13.96 21.80 -3.53
C ARG A 185 14.64 21.47 -4.86
N GLU A 186 15.93 21.19 -4.84
CA GLU A 186 16.70 20.93 -6.07
C GLU A 186 16.98 19.43 -6.25
N VAL A 187 17.46 18.75 -5.21
CA VAL A 187 17.94 17.36 -5.33
C VAL A 187 16.81 16.34 -5.20
N LEU A 188 15.99 16.43 -4.15
CA LEU A 188 14.93 15.45 -3.89
C LEU A 188 13.93 15.30 -5.05
N PRO A 189 13.39 16.37 -5.67
CA PRO A 189 12.44 16.21 -6.77
C PRO A 189 13.01 15.42 -7.96
N ASN A 190 14.32 15.52 -8.18
CA ASN A 190 15.03 14.74 -9.21
C ASN A 190 15.31 13.29 -8.78
N ALA A 191 15.40 13.02 -7.47
CA ALA A 191 15.58 11.70 -6.89
C ALA A 191 14.26 10.93 -6.66
N LEU A 192 13.10 11.61 -6.68
CA LEU A 192 11.80 11.00 -6.43
C LEU A 192 11.35 9.94 -7.45
N PRO A 193 11.61 10.04 -8.77
CA PRO A 193 11.00 9.12 -9.73
C PRO A 193 11.31 7.63 -9.45
N PRO A 194 12.56 7.23 -9.17
CA PRO A 194 12.87 5.84 -8.79
C PRO A 194 12.29 5.42 -7.44
N VAL A 195 12.16 6.35 -6.49
CA VAL A 195 11.54 6.09 -5.18
C VAL A 195 10.04 5.83 -5.35
N LEU A 196 9.35 6.66 -6.14
CA LEU A 196 7.94 6.52 -6.45
C LEU A 196 7.65 5.28 -7.29
N ALA A 197 8.60 4.81 -8.10
CA ALA A 197 8.45 3.54 -8.83
C ALA A 197 8.27 2.33 -7.90
N MET A 198 8.73 2.42 -6.64
CA MET A 198 8.50 1.36 -5.65
C MET A 198 7.08 1.36 -5.06
N SER A 199 6.25 2.37 -5.35
CA SER A 199 4.97 2.55 -4.68
C SER A 199 4.04 1.36 -4.88
N SER A 200 3.98 0.80 -6.09
CA SER A 200 3.12 -0.36 -6.40
C SER A 200 3.48 -1.57 -5.53
N VAL A 201 4.77 -1.93 -5.48
CA VAL A 201 5.27 -3.06 -4.70
C VAL A 201 4.98 -2.87 -3.21
N ILE A 202 5.17 -1.66 -2.70
CA ILE A 202 4.93 -1.34 -1.27
C ILE A 202 3.44 -1.38 -0.95
N VAL A 203 2.58 -0.82 -1.81
CA VAL A 203 1.11 -0.88 -1.63
C VAL A 203 0.63 -2.32 -1.61
N ALA A 204 1.06 -3.15 -2.57
CA ALA A 204 0.68 -4.56 -2.61
C ALA A 204 1.12 -5.32 -1.36
N ALA A 205 2.38 -5.12 -0.93
CA ALA A 205 2.91 -5.73 0.29
C ALA A 205 2.16 -5.24 1.56
N ALA A 206 1.80 -3.96 1.61
CA ALA A 206 1.05 -3.39 2.72
C ALA A 206 -0.36 -3.98 2.84
N ILE A 207 -1.08 -4.15 1.71
CA ILE A 207 -2.41 -4.78 1.69
C ILE A 207 -2.34 -6.23 2.16
N LEU A 208 -1.35 -7.00 1.69
CA LEU A 208 -1.15 -8.37 2.13
C LEU A 208 -0.77 -8.47 3.61
N THR A 209 0.04 -7.53 4.10
CA THR A 209 0.42 -7.46 5.51
C THR A 209 -0.76 -7.12 6.40
N GLU A 210 -1.59 -6.13 6.01
CA GLU A 210 -2.85 -5.83 6.68
C GLU A 210 -3.74 -7.06 6.72
N ALA A 211 -3.93 -7.73 5.58
CA ALA A 211 -4.78 -8.91 5.49
C ALA A 211 -4.28 -10.05 6.41
N ALA A 212 -2.96 -10.25 6.47
CA ALA A 212 -2.35 -11.25 7.35
C ALA A 212 -2.48 -10.88 8.84
N LEU A 213 -2.30 -9.62 9.22
CA LEU A 213 -2.49 -9.15 10.60
C LEU A 213 -3.97 -9.29 11.02
N SER A 214 -4.89 -8.88 10.15
CA SER A 214 -6.34 -9.04 10.36
C SER A 214 -6.74 -10.51 10.46
N PHE A 215 -6.16 -11.39 9.64
CA PHE A 215 -6.35 -12.83 9.73
C PHE A 215 -5.90 -13.43 11.08
N LEU A 216 -4.86 -12.84 11.70
CA LEU A 216 -4.39 -13.21 13.04
C LEU A 216 -5.16 -12.54 14.18
N GLY A 217 -6.20 -11.75 13.88
CA GLY A 217 -7.02 -11.06 14.88
C GLY A 217 -6.42 -9.74 15.38
N LEU A 218 -5.47 -9.16 14.63
CA LEU A 218 -4.81 -7.89 14.95
C LEU A 218 -5.27 -6.73 14.04
N GLY A 219 -6.34 -6.94 13.29
CA GLY A 219 -7.05 -5.90 12.54
C GLY A 219 -7.92 -5.05 13.46
N ASP A 220 -8.35 -3.88 12.97
CA ASP A 220 -9.29 -3.02 13.70
C ASP A 220 -10.65 -3.72 13.84
N PRO A 221 -11.13 -4.02 15.06
CA PRO A 221 -12.38 -4.77 15.24
C PRO A 221 -13.63 -4.00 14.79
N ASN A 222 -13.55 -2.66 14.69
CA ASN A 222 -14.68 -1.81 14.31
C ASN A 222 -14.73 -1.54 12.80
N ARG A 223 -13.82 -2.14 12.02
CA ARG A 223 -13.74 -1.94 10.58
C ARG A 223 -13.67 -3.28 9.87
N VAL A 224 -14.52 -3.45 8.89
CA VAL A 224 -14.43 -4.60 7.99
C VAL A 224 -13.21 -4.43 7.08
N THR A 225 -12.40 -5.48 6.99
CA THR A 225 -11.29 -5.62 6.03
C THR A 225 -11.40 -6.98 5.35
N TRP A 226 -10.82 -7.12 4.16
CA TRP A 226 -10.84 -8.43 3.48
C TRP A 226 -10.08 -9.50 4.25
N GLY A 227 -8.99 -9.13 4.94
CA GLY A 227 -8.28 -10.05 5.85
C GLY A 227 -9.15 -10.53 7.01
N GLY A 228 -9.93 -9.62 7.60
CA GLY A 228 -10.90 -9.94 8.65
C GLY A 228 -12.00 -10.89 8.17
N MET A 229 -12.57 -10.65 6.98
CA MET A 229 -13.57 -11.54 6.38
C MET A 229 -13.02 -12.96 6.18
N ILE A 230 -11.78 -13.08 5.69
CA ILE A 230 -11.11 -14.39 5.55
C ILE A 230 -10.91 -15.06 6.91
N ALA A 231 -10.54 -14.29 7.94
CA ALA A 231 -10.36 -14.77 9.31
C ALA A 231 -11.65 -15.40 9.86
N GLU A 232 -12.78 -14.73 9.66
CA GLU A 232 -14.10 -15.18 10.11
C GLU A 232 -14.56 -16.40 9.31
N GLY A 233 -14.38 -16.39 7.98
CA GLY A 233 -14.71 -17.51 7.10
C GLY A 233 -13.92 -18.79 7.38
N ARG A 234 -12.71 -18.69 7.94
CA ARG A 234 -11.85 -19.85 8.30
C ARG A 234 -12.57 -20.88 9.16
N ALA A 235 -13.40 -20.44 10.11
CA ALA A 235 -14.10 -21.33 11.04
C ALA A 235 -15.19 -22.19 10.35
N VAL A 236 -15.69 -21.74 9.21
CA VAL A 236 -16.82 -22.34 8.48
C VAL A 236 -16.43 -22.75 7.05
N LEU A 237 -15.14 -22.90 6.79
CA LEU A 237 -14.61 -23.16 5.44
C LEU A 237 -15.20 -24.42 4.78
N ARG A 238 -15.59 -25.43 5.58
CA ARG A 238 -16.20 -26.67 5.08
C ARG A 238 -17.67 -26.52 4.69
N THR A 239 -18.38 -25.58 5.30
CA THR A 239 -19.84 -25.42 5.14
C THR A 239 -20.19 -24.19 4.31
N ALA A 240 -19.42 -23.10 4.44
CA ALA A 240 -19.61 -21.82 3.78
C ALA A 240 -18.28 -21.29 3.21
N PRO A 241 -17.66 -21.97 2.22
CA PRO A 241 -16.35 -21.59 1.68
C PRO A 241 -16.33 -20.21 1.01
N PHE A 242 -17.47 -19.72 0.55
CA PHE A 242 -17.60 -18.41 -0.11
C PHE A 242 -17.14 -17.25 0.79
N LEU A 243 -17.29 -17.37 2.11
CA LEU A 243 -16.87 -16.36 3.09
C LEU A 243 -15.34 -16.12 3.09
N SER A 244 -14.54 -17.10 2.67
CA SER A 244 -13.09 -16.92 2.50
C SER A 244 -12.69 -16.72 1.03
N ILE A 245 -13.37 -17.39 0.09
CA ILE A 245 -13.02 -17.34 -1.34
C ILE A 245 -13.29 -15.95 -1.92
N VAL A 246 -14.46 -15.36 -1.64
CA VAL A 246 -14.86 -14.05 -2.21
C VAL A 246 -13.89 -12.93 -1.82
N PRO A 247 -13.61 -12.66 -0.53
CA PRO A 247 -12.61 -11.66 -0.16
C PRO A 247 -11.19 -12.03 -0.60
N GLY A 248 -10.87 -13.34 -0.69
CA GLY A 248 -9.60 -13.82 -1.24
C GLY A 248 -9.40 -13.44 -2.71
N ILE A 249 -10.43 -13.58 -3.54
CA ILE A 249 -10.42 -13.15 -4.95
C ILE A 249 -10.22 -11.63 -5.02
N ALA A 250 -10.89 -10.85 -4.17
CA ALA A 250 -10.72 -9.40 -4.14
C ALA A 250 -9.27 -9.00 -3.81
N LEU A 251 -8.62 -9.67 -2.85
CA LEU A 251 -7.19 -9.46 -2.56
C LEU A 251 -6.30 -9.81 -3.75
N VAL A 252 -6.52 -10.95 -4.42
CA VAL A 252 -5.74 -11.37 -5.59
C VAL A 252 -5.87 -10.36 -6.73
N LEU A 253 -7.09 -9.93 -7.04
CA LEU A 253 -7.34 -8.92 -8.08
C LEU A 253 -6.70 -7.57 -7.73
N THR A 254 -6.67 -7.22 -6.45
CA THR A 254 -6.02 -5.99 -5.98
C THR A 254 -4.52 -6.05 -6.16
N VAL A 255 -3.87 -7.12 -5.69
CA VAL A 255 -2.42 -7.29 -5.84
C VAL A 255 -2.03 -7.33 -7.32
N LEU A 256 -2.79 -8.05 -8.14
CA LEU A 256 -2.58 -8.11 -9.59
C LEU A 256 -2.76 -6.73 -10.24
N GLY A 257 -3.81 -6.00 -9.89
CA GLY A 257 -4.07 -4.65 -10.41
C GLY A 257 -2.95 -3.68 -10.06
N VAL A 258 -2.48 -3.69 -8.80
CA VAL A 258 -1.36 -2.86 -8.33
C VAL A 258 -0.05 -3.22 -9.05
N TYR A 259 0.22 -4.52 -9.21
CA TYR A 259 1.40 -5.02 -9.90
C TYR A 259 1.46 -4.56 -11.36
N LEU A 260 0.40 -4.84 -12.13
CA LEU A 260 0.29 -4.51 -13.54
C LEU A 260 0.34 -2.99 -13.78
N ALA A 261 -0.34 -2.20 -12.93
CA ALA A 261 -0.28 -0.74 -13.01
C ALA A 261 1.13 -0.22 -12.71
N GLY A 262 1.83 -0.84 -11.75
CA GLY A 262 3.22 -0.54 -11.40
C GLY A 262 4.20 -0.77 -12.56
N GLU A 263 4.11 -1.92 -13.22
CA GLU A 263 4.94 -2.23 -14.40
C GLU A 263 4.75 -1.20 -15.51
N GLY A 264 3.50 -0.82 -15.80
CA GLY A 264 3.18 0.22 -16.77
C GLY A 264 3.84 1.57 -16.47
N ILE A 265 3.91 1.96 -15.19
CA ILE A 265 4.61 3.18 -14.77
C ILE A 265 6.11 3.05 -15.03
N VAL A 266 6.72 1.94 -14.60
CA VAL A 266 8.16 1.69 -14.74
C VAL A 266 8.58 1.71 -16.22
N GLU A 267 7.85 1.01 -17.08
CA GLU A 267 8.15 0.90 -18.52
C GLU A 267 8.14 2.28 -19.20
N THR A 268 7.15 3.12 -18.88
CA THR A 268 7.08 4.48 -19.44
C THR A 268 8.24 5.37 -18.99
N THR A 269 8.77 5.16 -17.77
CA THR A 269 9.93 5.91 -17.25
C THR A 269 11.28 5.37 -17.72
N ALA A 270 11.45 4.05 -17.90
CA ALA A 270 12.70 3.42 -18.29
C ALA A 270 13.14 3.82 -19.72
N VAL A 271 12.20 3.89 -20.66
CA VAL A 271 12.48 4.28 -22.05
C VAL A 271 12.92 5.75 -22.17
N ARG A 272 12.62 6.59 -21.17
CA ARG A 272 13.10 7.99 -21.13
C ARG A 272 14.61 8.09 -20.88
N ARG A 273 15.22 7.09 -20.23
CA ARG A 273 16.67 7.02 -19.98
C ARG A 273 17.46 6.43 -21.16
N GLY A 274 16.82 5.76 -22.12
CA GLY A 274 17.45 5.21 -23.33
C GLY A 274 17.51 6.18 -24.53
N LEU A 275 17.03 7.41 -24.37
CA LEU A 275 16.96 8.44 -25.41
C LEU A 275 17.64 9.76 -25.00
N SER A 276 18.45 9.75 -23.95
CA SER A 276 19.27 10.88 -23.49
C SER A 276 20.75 10.52 -23.56
#